data_AF-A0A3A9JR76-F1
#
_entry.id   AF-A0A3A9JR76-F1
#
_cell.length_a   1.000
_cell.length_b   1.000
_cell.length_c   1.000
_cell.angle_alpha   90.00
_cell.angle_beta   90.00
_cell.angle_gamma   90.00
#
_symmetry.space_group_name_H-M   'P 1'
#
loop_
_entity.id
_entity.type
_entity.pdbx_description
1 polymer ?
#
loop_
_entity_poly.entity_id
_entity_poly.type
_entity_poly.pdbx_seq_one_letter_code
_entity_poly.pdbx_strand_id
1 'polypeptide(L)'
;MRMNQKNNDRLEASIKAFEDKLNKKVMSLHSEVPDTLYHYTTPEGLLGILSSDSIRFSNVKFLNDESELVHARQIISYIINKKKNDYKDELFVDILNRVFNFYDGIFDPYIACFSENGDLLSQWRGYAAGGMGYSIGFKGKEIGSYFDVLLRKVEYDLDKQINIITETLDGMYSLFINIKDSDETVEKNDLIEQFVISLAYQFADYMLWFKHPTFSEEKEWRAIRFIILIYGIV
;
A
#
# COMPACT_ATOMS: atom_id res chain seq x y z
N MET A 1 -21.06 -28.61 5.85
CA MET A 1 -20.61 -27.50 6.72
C MET A 1 -19.14 -27.63 7.17
N ARG A 2 -18.71 -28.71 7.86
CA ARG A 2 -17.28 -28.84 8.29
C ARG A 2 -16.25 -29.07 7.16
N MET A 3 -16.65 -29.64 6.02
CA MET A 3 -15.75 -29.86 4.86
C MET A 3 -15.42 -28.54 4.13
N ASN A 4 -16.42 -27.70 3.83
CA ASN A 4 -16.20 -26.39 3.19
C ASN A 4 -15.29 -25.48 4.03
N GLN A 5 -15.45 -25.49 5.36
CA GLN A 5 -14.62 -24.65 6.23
C GLN A 5 -13.14 -25.05 6.19
N LYS A 6 -12.85 -26.36 6.21
CA LYS A 6 -11.46 -26.86 6.14
C LYS A 6 -10.78 -26.57 4.80
N ASN A 7 -11.55 -26.52 3.71
CA ASN A 7 -11.04 -26.17 2.38
C ASN A 7 -10.77 -24.67 2.29
N ASN A 8 -11.66 -23.84 2.84
CA ASN A 8 -11.45 -22.40 2.91
C ASN A 8 -10.21 -22.05 3.78
N ASP A 9 -10.01 -22.73 4.91
CA ASP A 9 -8.82 -22.54 5.76
C ASP A 9 -7.51 -22.84 5.00
N ARG A 10 -7.51 -23.83 4.10
CA ARG A 10 -6.34 -24.19 3.28
C ARG A 10 -6.07 -23.19 2.17
N LEU A 11 -7.14 -22.70 1.53
CA LEU A 11 -7.07 -21.64 0.53
C LEU A 11 -6.48 -20.37 1.17
N GLU A 12 -7.04 -19.93 2.29
CA GLU A 12 -6.55 -18.78 3.06
C GLU A 12 -5.10 -18.95 3.49
N ALA A 13 -4.71 -20.14 3.99
CA ALA A 13 -3.32 -20.40 4.37
C ALA A 13 -2.35 -20.31 3.18
N SER A 14 -2.76 -20.77 2.00
CA SER A 14 -1.93 -20.74 0.79
C SER A 14 -1.75 -19.31 0.27
N ILE A 15 -2.82 -18.52 0.27
CA ILE A 15 -2.79 -17.09 -0.08
C ILE A 15 -1.93 -16.35 0.93
N LYS A 16 -2.16 -16.53 2.23
CA LYS A 16 -1.36 -15.90 3.28
C LYS A 16 0.12 -16.23 3.17
N ALA A 17 0.49 -17.48 2.87
CA ALA A 17 1.89 -17.85 2.70
C ALA A 17 2.54 -17.15 1.48
N PHE A 18 1.79 -16.95 0.40
CA PHE A 18 2.25 -16.16 -0.73
C PHE A 18 2.38 -14.68 -0.36
N GLU A 19 1.37 -14.12 0.30
CA GLU A 19 1.38 -12.74 0.80
C GLU A 19 2.57 -12.50 1.74
N ASP A 20 2.85 -13.40 2.67
CA ASP A 20 4.02 -13.30 3.57
C ASP A 20 5.34 -13.27 2.77
N LYS A 21 5.45 -14.07 1.71
CA LYS A 21 6.62 -14.08 0.83
C LYS A 21 6.74 -12.78 0.03
N LEU A 22 5.64 -12.29 -0.53
CA LEU A 22 5.58 -11.02 -1.26
C LEU A 22 5.90 -9.85 -0.32
N ASN A 23 5.24 -9.78 0.83
CA ASN A 23 5.44 -8.80 1.88
C ASN A 23 6.89 -8.79 2.35
N LYS A 24 7.54 -9.95 2.52
CA LYS A 24 8.97 -9.99 2.87
C LYS A 24 9.85 -9.32 1.82
N LYS A 25 9.54 -9.49 0.53
CA LYS A 25 10.25 -8.84 -0.57
C LYS A 25 9.98 -7.34 -0.59
N VAL A 26 8.71 -6.92 -0.48
CA VAL A 26 8.31 -5.50 -0.41
C VAL A 26 8.97 -4.84 0.80
N MET A 27 8.93 -5.46 1.98
CA MET A 27 9.59 -4.98 3.20
C MET A 27 11.10 -4.78 3.04
N SER A 28 11.79 -5.58 2.20
CA SER A 28 13.21 -5.35 1.95
C SER A 28 13.47 -4.01 1.26
N LEU A 29 12.53 -3.50 0.45
CA LEU A 29 12.60 -2.18 -0.18
C LEU A 29 12.50 -1.03 0.85
N HIS A 30 12.01 -1.33 2.05
CA HIS A 30 11.79 -0.37 3.13
C HIS A 30 12.71 -0.62 4.33
N SER A 31 13.73 -1.49 4.18
CA SER A 31 14.56 -1.94 5.30
C SER A 31 15.65 -0.93 5.70
N GLU A 32 16.08 -0.08 4.78
CA GLU A 32 17.11 0.94 5.01
C GLU A 32 16.51 2.23 5.58
N VAL A 33 15.84 2.12 6.73
CA VAL A 33 15.26 3.27 7.43
C VAL A 33 16.39 4.17 7.95
N PRO A 34 16.43 5.47 7.59
CA PRO A 34 17.39 6.41 8.13
C PRO A 34 17.32 6.53 9.66
N ASP A 35 18.44 6.86 10.30
CA ASP A 35 18.45 7.09 11.75
C ASP A 35 17.55 8.26 12.15
N THR A 36 17.46 9.28 11.31
CA THR A 36 16.56 10.43 11.49
C THR A 36 15.68 10.62 10.25
N LEU A 37 14.38 10.78 10.48
CA LEU A 37 13.38 11.18 9.49
C LEU A 37 12.72 12.47 9.93
N TYR A 38 12.47 13.39 8.99
CA TYR A 38 12.03 14.75 9.28
C TYR A 38 10.57 14.96 8.92
N HIS A 39 9.80 15.51 9.85
CA HIS A 39 8.42 15.94 9.60
C HIS A 39 8.39 17.47 9.48
N TYR A 40 8.00 17.96 8.30
CA TYR A 40 7.77 19.38 8.06
C TYR A 40 6.37 19.75 8.51
N THR A 41 6.25 20.85 9.27
CA THR A 41 4.97 21.28 9.81
C THR A 41 4.92 22.78 10.07
N THR A 42 3.72 23.31 10.30
CA THR A 42 3.52 24.73 10.65
C THR A 42 3.77 24.96 12.15
N PRO A 43 3.88 26.22 12.63
CA PRO A 43 3.97 26.50 14.05
C PRO A 43 2.82 25.91 14.88
N GLU A 44 1.60 25.95 14.35
CA GLU A 44 0.42 25.35 14.97
C GLU A 44 0.52 23.83 14.99
N GLY A 45 1.06 23.23 13.93
CA GLY A 45 1.32 21.80 13.86
C GLY A 45 2.35 21.34 14.91
N LEU A 46 3.45 22.08 15.07
CA LEU A 46 4.44 21.82 16.13
C LEU A 46 3.80 21.95 17.51
N LEU A 47 3.06 23.03 17.77
CA LEU A 47 2.38 23.22 19.05
C LEU A 47 1.39 22.09 19.33
N GLY A 48 0.66 21.63 18.32
CA GLY A 48 -0.21 20.45 18.39
C GLY A 48 0.57 19.22 18.85
N ILE A 49 1.65 18.88 18.14
CA ILE A 49 2.49 17.72 18.46
C ILE A 49 3.01 17.77 19.90
N LEU A 50 3.56 18.92 20.32
CA LEU A 50 4.15 19.07 21.66
C LEU A 50 3.11 19.08 22.78
N SER A 51 1.92 19.61 22.52
CA SER A 51 0.86 19.71 23.54
C SER A 51 0.08 18.41 23.71
N SER A 52 -0.01 17.57 22.67
CA SER A 52 -0.75 16.30 22.70
C SER A 52 0.14 15.06 22.71
N ASP A 53 1.46 15.21 22.71
CA ASP A 53 2.45 14.12 22.62
C ASP A 53 2.12 13.10 21.52
N SER A 54 1.66 13.59 20.37
CA SER A 54 1.14 12.76 19.29
C SER A 54 1.26 13.46 17.94
N ILE A 55 1.48 12.68 16.89
CA ILE A 55 1.42 13.15 15.51
C ILE A 55 0.07 12.83 14.90
N ARG A 56 -0.50 13.77 14.15
CA ARG A 56 -1.76 13.56 13.44
C ARG A 56 -1.50 12.90 12.10
N PHE A 57 -2.21 11.80 11.85
CA PHE A 57 -2.26 11.18 10.53
C PHE A 57 -3.47 11.73 9.78
N SER A 58 -3.29 12.03 8.50
CA SER A 58 -4.33 12.52 7.62
C SER A 58 -4.86 11.39 6.75
N ASN A 59 -6.17 11.34 6.55
CA ASN A 59 -6.75 10.41 5.58
C ASN A 59 -6.23 10.75 4.19
N VAL A 60 -5.83 9.73 3.43
CA VAL A 60 -5.25 9.91 2.09
C VAL A 60 -6.17 10.68 1.13
N LYS A 61 -7.50 10.60 1.32
CA LYS A 61 -8.52 11.27 0.50
C LYS A 61 -8.57 12.79 0.68
N PHE A 62 -7.94 13.30 1.74
CA PHE A 62 -7.91 14.74 2.05
C PHE A 62 -6.49 15.33 1.95
N LEU A 63 -5.54 14.60 1.34
CA LEU A 63 -4.21 15.11 1.12
C LEU A 63 -4.21 16.15 0.00
N ASN A 64 -3.23 17.04 0.05
CA ASN A 64 -3.10 18.17 -0.88
C ASN A 64 -2.86 17.74 -2.35
N ASP A 65 -2.47 16.48 -2.57
CA ASP A 65 -2.15 15.95 -3.90
C ASP A 65 -2.95 14.69 -4.22
N GLU A 66 -4.16 14.89 -4.75
CA GLU A 66 -5.00 13.80 -5.27
C GLU A 66 -4.35 13.09 -6.48
N SER A 67 -3.37 13.70 -7.14
CA SER A 67 -2.73 13.13 -8.34
C SER A 67 -1.87 11.90 -8.02
N GLU A 68 -1.42 11.73 -6.78
CA GLU A 68 -0.63 10.58 -6.37
C GLU A 68 -1.42 9.27 -6.42
N LEU A 69 -2.64 9.28 -5.88
CA LEU A 69 -3.54 8.12 -5.95
C LEU A 69 -3.93 7.83 -7.39
N VAL A 70 -4.08 8.87 -8.21
CA VAL A 70 -4.35 8.75 -9.65
C VAL A 70 -3.18 8.09 -10.37
N HIS A 71 -1.94 8.48 -10.09
CA HIS A 71 -0.72 7.92 -10.70
C HIS A 71 -0.61 6.42 -10.46
N ALA A 72 -0.64 5.99 -9.19
CA ALA A 72 -0.51 4.59 -8.85
C ALA A 72 -1.64 3.75 -9.46
N ARG A 73 -2.89 4.24 -9.38
CA ARG A 73 -4.05 3.60 -10.00
C ARG A 73 -3.87 3.44 -11.51
N GLN A 74 -3.41 4.47 -12.21
CA GLN A 74 -3.19 4.44 -13.66
C GLN A 74 -2.16 3.38 -14.06
N ILE A 75 -1.04 3.27 -13.33
CA ILE A 75 -0.01 2.25 -13.63
C ILE A 75 -0.57 0.85 -13.39
N ILE A 76 -1.23 0.61 -12.26
CA ILE A 76 -1.82 -0.70 -11.95
C ILE A 76 -2.84 -1.08 -13.02
N SER A 77 -3.73 -0.16 -13.42
CA SER A 77 -4.70 -0.39 -14.50
C SER A 77 -4.05 -0.65 -15.84
N TYR A 78 -2.99 0.07 -16.17
CA TYR A 78 -2.23 -0.15 -17.40
C TYR A 78 -1.60 -1.55 -17.44
N ILE A 79 -0.93 -1.96 -16.37
CA ILE A 79 -0.24 -3.26 -16.30
C ILE A 79 -1.23 -4.42 -16.31
N ILE A 80 -2.35 -4.33 -15.57
CA ILE A 80 -3.41 -5.34 -15.63
C ILE A 80 -3.95 -5.47 -17.05
N ASN A 81 -4.29 -4.36 -17.71
CA ASN A 81 -4.82 -4.42 -19.07
C ASN A 81 -3.80 -4.94 -20.09
N LYS A 82 -2.51 -4.66 -19.89
CA LYS A 82 -1.43 -5.16 -20.74
C LYS A 82 -1.24 -6.66 -20.58
N LYS A 83 -1.27 -7.18 -19.34
CA LYS A 83 -0.98 -8.59 -19.04
C LYS A 83 -2.20 -9.51 -19.04
N LYS A 84 -3.43 -8.99 -18.97
CA LYS A 84 -4.63 -9.83 -18.83
C LYS A 84 -4.75 -10.92 -19.91
N ASN A 85 -4.31 -10.62 -21.14
CA ASN A 85 -4.36 -11.57 -22.26
C ASN A 85 -3.24 -12.62 -22.21
N ASP A 86 -2.21 -12.41 -21.40
CA ASP A 86 -1.13 -13.39 -21.18
C ASP A 86 -1.60 -14.51 -20.23
N TYR A 87 -2.62 -14.24 -19.40
CA TYR A 87 -3.24 -15.21 -18.51
C TYR A 87 -4.33 -15.98 -19.26
N LYS A 88 -4.14 -17.30 -19.36
CA LYS A 88 -5.02 -18.17 -20.17
C LYS A 88 -6.33 -18.54 -19.47
N ASP A 89 -6.43 -18.29 -18.16
CA ASP A 89 -7.56 -18.71 -17.35
C ASP A 89 -8.62 -17.62 -17.22
N GLU A 90 -9.81 -17.87 -17.76
CA GLU A 90 -10.92 -16.90 -17.75
C GLU A 90 -11.34 -16.49 -16.34
N LEU A 91 -11.21 -17.38 -15.35
CA LEU A 91 -11.57 -17.08 -13.98
C LEU A 91 -10.59 -16.09 -13.34
N PHE A 92 -9.30 -16.20 -13.66
CA PHE A 92 -8.31 -15.23 -13.22
C PHE A 92 -8.51 -13.86 -13.89
N VAL A 93 -8.87 -13.82 -15.17
CA VAL A 93 -9.22 -12.58 -15.86
C VAL A 93 -10.44 -11.91 -15.20
N ASP A 94 -11.45 -12.67 -14.82
CA ASP A 94 -12.61 -12.17 -14.06
C ASP A 94 -12.19 -11.57 -12.71
N ILE A 95 -11.31 -12.25 -11.96
CA ILE A 95 -10.70 -11.69 -10.73
C ILE A 95 -10.07 -10.32 -11.02
N LEU A 96 -9.21 -10.20 -12.04
CA LEU A 96 -8.54 -8.94 -12.37
C LEU A 96 -9.51 -7.80 -12.72
N ASN A 97 -10.64 -8.11 -13.37
CA ASN A 97 -11.67 -7.12 -13.68
C ASN A 97 -12.42 -6.65 -12.42
N ARG A 98 -12.54 -7.51 -11.39
CA ARG A 98 -13.26 -7.19 -10.14
C ARG A 98 -12.42 -6.37 -9.15
N VAL A 99 -11.10 -6.54 -9.15
CA VAL A 99 -10.19 -5.90 -8.16
C VAL A 99 -10.36 -4.38 -8.10
N PHE A 100 -10.51 -3.69 -9.24
CA PHE A 100 -10.68 -2.23 -9.25
C PHE A 100 -11.98 -1.74 -8.63
N ASN A 101 -13.06 -2.52 -8.75
CA ASN A 101 -14.35 -2.16 -8.17
C ASN A 101 -14.40 -2.37 -6.65
N PHE A 102 -13.46 -3.14 -6.11
CA PHE A 102 -13.41 -3.51 -4.69
C PHE A 102 -12.63 -2.50 -3.84
N TYR A 103 -11.69 -1.76 -4.45
CA TYR A 103 -10.83 -0.80 -3.75
C TYR A 103 -11.60 0.40 -3.18
N ASP A 104 -12.56 0.94 -3.93
CA ASP A 104 -13.32 2.14 -3.55
C ASP A 104 -14.36 1.80 -2.46
N GLY A 105 -13.92 1.57 -1.22
CA GLY A 105 -14.83 1.46 -0.06
C GLY A 105 -14.34 0.69 1.16
N ILE A 106 -13.28 -0.12 1.03
CA ILE A 106 -12.91 -1.10 2.08
C ILE A 106 -11.78 -0.60 2.98
N PHE A 107 -10.83 0.12 2.38
CA PHE A 107 -9.67 0.64 3.09
C PHE A 107 -9.81 2.15 3.30
N ASP A 108 -9.60 2.58 4.54
CA ASP A 108 -9.52 4.00 4.90
C ASP A 108 -8.13 4.28 5.48
N PRO A 109 -7.11 4.48 4.62
CA PRO A 109 -5.74 4.64 5.08
C PRO A 109 -5.49 6.07 5.56
N TYR A 110 -4.81 6.16 6.69
CA TYR A 110 -4.31 7.39 7.28
C TYR A 110 -2.80 7.37 7.22
N ILE A 111 -2.19 8.50 6.84
CA ILE A 111 -0.74 8.61 6.71
C ILE A 111 -0.18 9.82 7.45
N ALA A 112 1.07 9.67 7.89
CA ALA A 112 1.94 10.78 8.26
C ALA A 112 3.22 10.69 7.41
N CYS A 113 3.61 11.82 6.82
CA CYS A 113 4.72 11.90 5.87
C CYS A 113 5.98 12.46 6.53
N PHE A 114 7.12 11.91 6.16
CA PHE A 114 8.45 12.28 6.61
C PHE A 114 9.39 12.37 5.41
N SER A 115 10.49 13.11 5.53
CA SER A 115 11.56 13.18 4.55
C SER A 115 12.88 12.69 5.11
N GLU A 116 13.75 12.14 4.27
CA GLU A 116 15.14 11.84 4.65
C GLU A 116 15.97 13.12 4.87
N ASN A 117 15.57 14.25 4.30
CA ASN A 117 16.29 15.51 4.42
C ASN A 117 15.50 16.52 5.26
N GLY A 118 16.15 17.10 6.26
CA GLY A 118 15.58 18.12 7.15
C GLY A 118 15.60 19.53 6.58
N ASP A 119 16.26 19.76 5.45
CA ASP A 119 16.38 21.06 4.80
C ASP A 119 16.17 21.00 3.27
N LEU A 120 14.91 20.85 2.84
CA LEU A 120 14.47 20.88 1.44
C LEU A 120 13.61 22.12 1.19
N LEU A 121 13.99 22.92 0.20
CA LEU A 121 13.27 24.16 -0.14
C LEU A 121 11.82 23.90 -0.54
N SER A 122 11.56 22.83 -1.30
CA SER A 122 10.20 22.42 -1.70
C SER A 122 9.34 22.11 -0.47
N GLN A 123 9.89 21.41 0.51
CA GLN A 123 9.20 21.07 1.75
C GLN A 123 8.95 22.30 2.65
N TRP A 124 9.93 23.20 2.76
CA TRP A 124 9.76 24.47 3.47
C TRP A 124 8.60 25.30 2.91
N ARG A 125 8.51 25.38 1.58
CA ARG A 125 7.45 26.13 0.89
C ARG A 125 6.09 25.43 1.02
N GLY A 126 6.05 24.13 0.77
CA GLY A 126 4.81 23.36 0.68
C GLY A 126 4.17 23.01 2.02
N TYR A 127 4.97 22.67 3.03
CA TYR A 127 4.48 22.04 4.26
C TYR A 127 4.85 22.80 5.55
N ALA A 128 5.83 23.69 5.50
CA ALA A 128 6.26 24.47 6.67
C ALA A 128 5.85 25.95 6.56
N ALA A 129 4.58 26.20 6.28
CA ALA A 129 3.97 27.55 6.26
C ALA A 129 4.75 28.58 5.41
N GLY A 130 5.22 28.18 4.22
CA GLY A 130 5.99 29.07 3.35
C GLY A 130 7.39 29.43 3.86
N GLY A 131 7.98 28.59 4.72
CA GLY A 131 9.29 28.80 5.33
C GLY A 131 9.27 29.37 6.75
N MET A 132 8.09 29.56 7.34
CA MET A 132 7.92 30.04 8.73
C MET A 132 7.65 28.92 9.73
N GLY A 133 7.59 27.67 9.27
CA GLY A 133 7.32 26.49 10.08
C GLY A 133 8.58 25.82 10.63
N TYR A 134 8.49 24.50 10.80
CA TYR A 134 9.51 23.70 11.45
C TYR A 134 9.76 22.40 10.69
N SER A 135 10.99 21.88 10.86
CA SER A 135 11.41 20.55 10.44
C SER A 135 11.84 19.78 11.69
N ILE A 136 11.07 18.75 12.05
CA ILE A 136 11.22 18.03 13.32
C ILE A 136 11.85 16.66 13.02
N GLY A 137 13.02 16.39 13.59
CA GLY A 137 13.68 15.09 13.45
C GLY A 137 13.13 14.04 14.42
N PHE A 138 12.70 12.90 13.88
CA PHE A 138 12.28 11.71 14.60
C PHE A 138 13.30 10.60 14.40
N LYS A 139 13.49 9.74 15.41
CA LYS A 139 14.30 8.54 15.25
C LYS A 139 13.60 7.57 14.31
N GLY A 140 14.06 7.47 13.07
CA GLY A 140 13.34 6.79 12.00
C GLY A 140 13.00 5.33 12.31
N LYS A 141 13.97 4.61 12.88
CA LYS A 141 13.82 3.20 13.27
C LYS A 141 12.79 2.95 14.38
N GLU A 142 12.44 3.98 15.16
CA GLU A 142 11.45 3.85 16.24
C GLU A 142 10.02 4.14 15.76
N ILE A 143 9.83 4.87 14.64
CA ILE A 143 8.52 5.33 14.15
C ILE A 143 7.53 4.17 13.97
N GLY A 144 7.93 3.13 13.23
CA GLY A 144 7.04 2.00 12.92
C GLY A 144 6.52 1.29 14.17
N SER A 145 7.42 0.99 15.11
CA SER A 145 7.07 0.33 16.36
C SER A 145 6.34 1.24 17.34
N TYR A 146 6.70 2.52 17.41
CA TYR A 146 6.14 3.46 18.39
C TYR A 146 4.69 3.80 18.07
N PHE A 147 4.37 4.00 16.79
CA PHE A 147 3.00 4.32 16.36
C PHE A 147 2.16 3.10 15.98
N ASP A 148 2.74 1.88 15.99
CA ASP A 148 2.10 0.66 15.47
C ASP A 148 1.61 0.86 14.02
N VAL A 149 2.54 1.20 13.13
CA VAL A 149 2.26 1.59 11.74
C VAL A 149 3.19 0.90 10.77
N LEU A 150 2.73 0.77 9.53
CA LEU A 150 3.59 0.38 8.42
C LEU A 150 4.44 1.57 8.01
N LEU A 151 5.75 1.44 8.07
CA LEU A 151 6.67 2.45 7.55
C LEU A 151 7.10 2.05 6.13
N ARG A 152 6.79 2.91 5.14
CA ARG A 152 7.07 2.68 3.72
C ARG A 152 7.93 3.79 3.17
N LYS A 153 9.01 3.42 2.48
CA LYS A 153 9.75 4.34 1.60
C LYS A 153 8.95 4.53 0.32
N VAL A 154 8.77 5.77 -0.09
CA VAL A 154 8.10 6.07 -1.37
C VAL A 154 9.00 5.68 -2.53
N GLU A 155 8.44 4.95 -3.49
CA GLU A 155 9.09 4.57 -4.73
C GLU A 155 8.66 5.51 -5.85
N TYR A 156 9.64 6.04 -6.58
CA TYR A 156 9.45 7.04 -7.63
C TYR A 156 9.84 6.50 -9.01
N ASP A 157 10.61 5.41 -9.07
CA ASP A 157 11.07 4.80 -10.31
C ASP A 157 9.96 4.00 -10.97
N LEU A 158 9.53 4.44 -12.15
CA LEU A 158 8.42 3.85 -12.87
C LEU A 158 8.68 2.37 -13.24
N ASP A 159 9.91 2.03 -13.62
CA ASP A 159 10.25 0.66 -14.02
C ASP A 159 10.18 -0.28 -12.81
N LYS A 160 10.65 0.16 -11.63
CA LYS A 160 10.48 -0.59 -10.39
C LYS A 160 9.02 -0.76 -10.00
N GLN A 161 8.21 0.31 -10.09
CA GLN A 161 6.77 0.24 -9.84
C GLN A 161 6.10 -0.81 -10.74
N ILE A 162 6.40 -0.77 -12.04
CA ILE A 162 5.90 -1.73 -13.03
C ILE A 162 6.35 -3.15 -12.71
N ASN A 163 7.62 -3.34 -12.34
CA ASN A 163 8.17 -4.65 -12.00
C ASN A 163 7.48 -5.25 -10.77
N ILE A 164 7.27 -4.46 -9.72
CA ILE A 164 6.58 -4.89 -8.49
C ILE A 164 5.14 -5.36 -8.82
N ILE A 165 4.38 -4.58 -9.59
CA ILE A 165 3.02 -4.95 -10.00
C ILE A 165 3.04 -6.23 -10.84
N THR A 166 3.97 -6.31 -11.80
CA THR A 166 4.10 -7.45 -12.71
C THR A 166 4.40 -8.74 -11.96
N GLU A 167 5.37 -8.72 -11.05
CA GLU A 167 5.72 -9.88 -10.23
C GLU A 167 4.59 -10.29 -9.29
N THR A 168 3.85 -9.32 -8.73
CA THR A 168 2.66 -9.58 -7.91
C THR A 168 1.62 -10.35 -8.71
N LEU A 169 1.30 -9.87 -9.91
CA LEU A 169 0.32 -10.51 -10.78
C LEU A 169 0.77 -11.91 -11.25
N ASP A 170 2.03 -12.05 -11.70
CA ASP A 170 2.57 -13.33 -12.17
C ASP A 170 2.64 -14.37 -11.04
N GLY A 171 2.98 -13.92 -9.83
CA GLY A 171 2.97 -14.75 -8.62
C GLY A 171 1.57 -15.19 -8.23
N MET A 172 0.60 -14.26 -8.24
CA MET A 172 -0.80 -14.57 -7.95
C MET A 172 -1.42 -15.50 -8.99
N TYR A 173 -1.11 -15.31 -10.27
CA TYR A 173 -1.55 -16.22 -11.32
C TYR A 173 -0.99 -17.63 -11.13
N SER A 174 0.31 -17.74 -10.81
CA SER A 174 0.95 -19.03 -10.54
C SER A 174 0.32 -19.74 -9.33
N LEU A 175 0.04 -19.00 -8.25
CA LEU A 175 -0.66 -19.53 -7.08
C LEU A 175 -2.07 -19.98 -7.43
N PHE A 176 -2.80 -19.16 -8.18
CA PHE A 176 -4.17 -19.44 -8.60
C PHE A 176 -4.27 -20.76 -9.37
N ILE A 177 -3.42 -20.96 -10.38
CA ILE A 177 -3.38 -22.20 -11.16
C ILE A 177 -3.04 -23.40 -10.27
N ASN A 178 -2.02 -23.28 -9.41
CA ASN A 178 -1.64 -24.36 -8.49
C ASN A 178 -2.80 -24.79 -7.58
N ILE A 179 -3.55 -23.83 -7.02
CA ILE A 179 -4.69 -24.12 -6.15
C ILE A 179 -5.83 -24.75 -6.96
N LYS A 180 -6.19 -24.13 -8.10
CA LYS A 180 -7.26 -24.59 -8.98
C LYS A 180 -7.03 -26.03 -9.47
N ASP A 181 -5.80 -26.38 -9.82
CA ASP A 181 -5.44 -27.69 -10.35
C ASP A 181 -5.24 -28.74 -9.25
N SER A 182 -4.91 -28.35 -8.01
CA SER A 182 -4.61 -29.28 -6.92
C SER A 182 -5.80 -29.59 -6.01
N ASP A 183 -6.84 -28.75 -6.01
CA ASP A 183 -7.98 -28.90 -5.11
C ASP A 183 -9.32 -28.58 -5.79
N GLU A 184 -9.92 -29.58 -6.45
CA GLU A 184 -11.26 -29.49 -7.06
C GLU A 184 -12.39 -29.23 -6.06
N THR A 185 -12.10 -29.27 -4.74
CA THR A 185 -13.10 -29.13 -3.68
C THR A 185 -13.25 -27.70 -3.15
N VAL A 186 -12.45 -26.75 -3.67
CA VAL A 186 -12.60 -25.32 -3.39
C VAL A 186 -13.74 -24.74 -4.23
N GLU A 187 -14.69 -24.05 -3.59
CA GLU A 187 -15.78 -23.41 -4.31
C GLU A 187 -15.24 -22.24 -5.16
N LYS A 188 -15.70 -22.16 -6.41
CA LYS A 188 -15.27 -21.14 -7.37
C LYS A 188 -15.44 -19.71 -6.82
N ASN A 189 -16.52 -19.46 -6.10
CA ASN A 189 -16.81 -18.14 -5.54
C ASN A 189 -15.84 -17.76 -4.43
N ASP A 190 -15.56 -18.68 -3.50
CA ASP A 190 -14.56 -18.48 -2.44
C ASP A 190 -13.18 -18.20 -3.03
N LEU A 191 -12.81 -18.95 -4.08
CA LEU A 191 -11.56 -18.73 -4.81
C LEU A 191 -11.50 -17.32 -5.42
N ILE A 192 -12.56 -16.86 -6.10
CA ILE A 192 -12.60 -15.51 -6.66
C ILE A 192 -12.48 -14.46 -5.55
N GLU A 193 -13.30 -14.59 -4.50
CA GLU A 193 -13.40 -13.59 -3.44
C GLU A 193 -12.06 -13.40 -2.72
N GLN A 194 -11.42 -14.49 -2.31
CA GLN A 194 -10.14 -14.43 -1.60
C GLN A 194 -9.03 -13.83 -2.47
N PHE A 195 -8.98 -14.17 -3.77
CA PHE A 195 -7.99 -13.58 -4.68
C PHE A 195 -8.28 -12.10 -4.98
N VAL A 196 -9.54 -11.71 -5.10
CA VAL A 196 -9.94 -10.30 -5.26
C VAL A 196 -9.54 -9.49 -4.04
N ILE A 197 -9.85 -9.98 -2.83
CA ILE A 197 -9.48 -9.32 -1.57
C ILE A 197 -7.96 -9.18 -1.47
N SER A 198 -7.22 -10.26 -1.71
CA SER A 198 -5.77 -10.29 -1.64
C SER A 198 -5.12 -9.28 -2.60
N LEU A 199 -5.50 -9.32 -3.88
CA LEU A 199 -4.99 -8.37 -4.87
C LEU A 199 -5.38 -6.92 -4.56
N ALA A 200 -6.62 -6.69 -4.11
CA ALA A 200 -7.08 -5.36 -3.73
C ALA A 200 -6.28 -4.79 -2.56
N TYR A 201 -5.95 -5.61 -1.56
CA TYR A 201 -5.09 -5.20 -0.44
C TYR A 201 -3.68 -4.83 -0.90
N GLN A 202 -3.05 -5.65 -1.76
CA GLN A 202 -1.71 -5.37 -2.28
C GLN A 202 -1.66 -4.08 -3.10
N PHE A 203 -2.64 -3.87 -3.98
CA PHE A 203 -2.72 -2.63 -4.75
C PHE A 203 -3.06 -1.42 -3.89
N ALA A 204 -3.86 -1.60 -2.83
CA ALA A 204 -4.09 -0.56 -1.85
C ALA A 204 -2.79 -0.14 -1.15
N ASP A 205 -1.95 -1.09 -0.75
CA ASP A 205 -0.63 -0.77 -0.20
C ASP A 205 0.23 -0.01 -1.22
N TYR A 206 0.35 -0.50 -2.47
CA TYR A 206 1.16 0.15 -3.50
C TYR A 206 0.69 1.58 -3.81
N MET A 207 -0.63 1.82 -3.81
CA MET A 207 -1.18 3.17 -3.98
C MET A 207 -0.74 4.16 -2.90
N LEU A 208 -0.32 3.68 -1.74
CA LEU A 208 0.13 4.53 -0.64
C LEU A 208 1.61 4.86 -0.70
N TRP A 209 2.42 4.18 -1.50
CA TRP A 209 3.87 4.43 -1.56
C TRP A 209 4.45 4.46 -2.97
N PHE A 210 3.65 4.38 -4.02
CA PHE A 210 4.05 4.73 -5.39
C PHE A 210 3.76 6.19 -5.66
N LYS A 211 4.74 6.92 -6.19
CA LYS A 211 4.61 8.35 -6.51
C LYS A 211 5.26 8.67 -7.84
N HIS A 212 4.80 9.73 -8.49
CA HIS A 212 5.34 10.13 -9.79
C HIS A 212 6.80 10.62 -9.67
N PRO A 213 7.70 10.33 -10.63
CA PRO A 213 9.11 10.70 -10.59
C PRO A 213 9.41 12.17 -10.29
N THR A 214 8.51 13.09 -10.66
CA THR A 214 8.65 14.54 -10.44
C THR A 214 8.76 14.93 -8.97
N PHE A 215 8.30 14.08 -8.05
CA PHE A 215 8.36 14.32 -6.61
C PHE A 215 9.55 13.62 -5.92
N SER A 216 10.47 13.03 -6.70
CA SER A 216 11.61 12.28 -6.15
C SER A 216 12.54 13.12 -5.26
N GLU A 217 12.50 14.46 -5.37
CA GLU A 217 13.24 15.36 -4.47
C GLU A 217 12.80 15.20 -3.00
N GLU A 218 11.54 14.84 -2.75
CA GLU A 218 10.97 14.80 -1.40
C GLU A 218 11.59 13.71 -0.52
N LYS A 219 12.17 12.65 -1.13
CA LYS A 219 12.74 11.49 -0.43
C LYS A 219 11.83 11.00 0.69
N GLU A 220 10.57 10.76 0.33
CA GLU A 220 9.49 10.62 1.28
C GLU A 220 9.46 9.22 1.92
N TRP A 221 9.14 9.20 3.21
CA TRP A 221 8.75 8.03 3.98
C TRP A 221 7.36 8.25 4.56
N ARG A 222 6.50 7.25 4.48
CA ARG A 222 5.12 7.29 4.98
C ARG A 222 4.94 6.30 6.11
N ALA A 223 4.51 6.81 7.25
CA ALA A 223 3.87 6.00 8.27
C ALA A 223 2.41 5.81 7.87
N ILE A 224 1.95 4.56 7.79
CA ILE A 224 0.64 4.20 7.26
C ILE A 224 -0.13 3.38 8.29
N ARG A 225 -1.38 3.76 8.51
CA ARG A 225 -2.36 3.01 9.30
C ARG A 225 -3.59 2.72 8.44
N PHE A 226 -3.87 1.46 8.21
CA PHE A 226 -5.14 1.03 7.60
C PHE A 226 -6.22 0.98 8.68
N ILE A 227 -7.35 1.64 8.43
CA ILE A 227 -8.59 1.38 9.15
C ILE A 227 -9.48 0.52 8.26
N ILE A 228 -9.87 -0.65 8.76
CA ILE A 228 -10.82 -1.53 8.07
C ILE A 228 -12.21 -0.97 8.34
N LEU A 229 -12.85 -0.45 7.29
CA LEU A 229 -14.25 -0.06 7.37
C LEU A 229 -15.09 -1.32 7.17
N ILE A 230 -15.51 -1.95 8.27
CA ILE A 230 -16.46 -3.06 8.21
C ILE A 230 -17.84 -2.48 7.89
N TYR A 231 -18.12 -2.20 6.61
CA TYR A 231 -19.49 -2.07 6.14
C TYR A 231 -20.03 -3.46 5.83
N GLY A 232 -20.61 -4.10 6.85
CA GLY A 232 -21.60 -5.18 6.73
C GLY A 232 -21.39 -6.21 5.61
N ILE A 233 -20.33 -7.02 5.71
CA ILE A 233 -20.36 -8.37 5.15
C ILE A 233 -20.90 -9.27 6.26
N VAL A 234 -22.22 -9.43 6.28
CA VAL A 234 -22.98 -10.47 7.00
C VAL A 234 -23.79 -11.23 5.98
#